data_AF-A0A5S3P1Q6-F1
#
_entry.id   AF-A0A5S3P1Q6-F1
#
_cell.length_a   1.000
_cell.length_b   1.000
_cell.length_c   1.000
_cell.angle_alpha   90.00
_cell.angle_beta   90.00
_cell.angle_gamma   90.00
#
_symmetry.space_group_name_H-M   'P 1'
#
loop_
_entity.id
_entity.type
_entity.pdbx_description
1 polymer ?
#
loop_
_entity_poly.entity_id
_entity_poly.type
_entity_poly.pdbx_seq_one_letter_code
_entity_poly.pdbx_strand_id
1 'polypeptide(L)'
;MGLQTAFRQRFLDVLGSIYIYNEHRGYTSLDRVLEAVRARCPDDHEFITAVEKHRADEHKHYRMFRRWFELRGVMPLKVDRACGHIDHFIESVFGCTIEDLDTEAIVTDPDAFEKLCRVIMITEQRGMDQVDVLLKNSHIRSDKALKKIFEVVEKDEPSHWQPYAAWLRAHGRRPKPRLREKWTDYWIHKSLMLAKLPAVFLNRNNPRLTTWPDEDPAAYTA
;
A
#
# COMPACT_ATOMS: atom_id res chain seq x y z
N MET A 1 -28.35 -19.45 1.09
CA MET A 1 -27.14 -18.90 0.42
C MET A 1 -26.14 -20.04 0.26
N GLY A 2 -25.65 -20.32 -0.95
CA GLY A 2 -24.71 -21.43 -1.17
C GLY A 2 -23.33 -21.17 -0.57
N LEU A 3 -22.59 -22.24 -0.22
CA LEU A 3 -21.22 -22.18 0.31
C LEU A 3 -20.28 -21.36 -0.57
N GLN A 4 -20.39 -21.49 -1.89
CA GLN A 4 -19.59 -20.72 -2.87
C GLN A 4 -19.87 -19.21 -2.80
N THR A 5 -21.13 -18.82 -2.62
CA THR A 5 -21.51 -17.40 -2.48
C THR A 5 -20.98 -16.82 -1.18
N ALA A 6 -21.07 -17.57 -0.07
CA ALA A 6 -20.54 -17.15 1.22
C ALA A 6 -19.00 -17.01 1.20
N PHE A 7 -18.31 -17.98 0.59
CA PHE A 7 -16.87 -17.92 0.39
C PHE A 7 -16.47 -16.68 -0.42
N ARG A 8 -17.12 -16.45 -1.57
CA ARG A 8 -16.85 -15.29 -2.41
C ARG A 8 -17.06 -13.98 -1.65
N GLN A 9 -18.19 -13.84 -0.96
CA GLN A 9 -18.48 -12.62 -0.20
C GLN A 9 -17.42 -12.36 0.86
N ARG A 10 -17.00 -13.41 1.58
CA ARG A 10 -15.93 -13.32 2.57
C ARG A 10 -14.60 -12.93 1.94
N PHE A 11 -14.25 -13.54 0.81
CA PHE A 11 -13.04 -13.24 0.08
C PHE A 11 -12.98 -11.76 -0.32
N LEU A 12 -14.06 -11.24 -0.90
CA LEU A 12 -14.16 -9.83 -1.30
C LEU A 12 -14.12 -8.89 -0.09
N ASP A 13 -14.78 -9.24 1.02
CA ASP A 13 -14.72 -8.46 2.26
C ASP A 13 -13.29 -8.36 2.79
N VAL A 14 -12.58 -9.49 2.88
CA VAL A 14 -11.20 -9.52 3.39
C VAL A 14 -10.28 -8.71 2.48
N LEU A 15 -10.34 -8.97 1.17
CA LEU A 15 -9.50 -8.28 0.21
C LEU A 15 -9.76 -6.77 0.21
N GLY A 16 -11.02 -6.36 0.10
CA GLY A 16 -11.38 -4.95 0.12
C GLY A 16 -10.96 -4.26 1.41
N SER A 17 -11.05 -4.93 2.57
CA SER A 17 -10.63 -4.34 3.85
C SER A 17 -9.12 -4.13 3.93
N ILE A 18 -8.34 -5.06 3.37
CA ILE A 18 -6.89 -4.93 3.29
C ILE A 18 -6.51 -3.80 2.34
N TYR A 19 -7.20 -3.65 1.21
CA TYR A 19 -6.96 -2.53 0.31
C TYR A 19 -7.33 -1.19 0.98
N ILE A 20 -8.47 -1.07 1.66
CA ILE A 20 -8.77 0.16 2.44
C ILE A 20 -7.62 0.50 3.40
N TYR A 21 -7.07 -0.49 4.11
CA TYR A 21 -5.94 -0.27 4.99
C TYR A 21 -4.69 0.17 4.22
N ASN A 22 -4.30 -0.58 3.19
CA ASN A 22 -3.08 -0.31 2.43
C ASN A 22 -3.12 1.03 1.70
N GLU A 23 -4.21 1.38 1.03
CA GLU A 23 -4.36 2.66 0.34
C GLU A 23 -4.34 3.82 1.33
N HIS A 24 -5.01 3.67 2.49
CA HIS A 24 -4.98 4.66 3.56
C HIS A 24 -3.56 4.88 4.09
N ARG A 25 -2.86 3.78 4.34
CA ARG A 25 -1.45 3.83 4.75
C ARG A 25 -0.57 4.42 3.67
N GLY A 26 -0.76 4.08 2.40
CA GLY A 26 0.00 4.58 1.26
C GLY A 26 -0.04 6.09 1.18
N TYR A 27 -1.22 6.70 1.07
CA TYR A 27 -1.30 8.15 0.92
C TYR A 27 -0.86 8.93 2.17
N THR A 28 -1.15 8.43 3.38
CA THR A 28 -0.73 9.09 4.64
C THR A 28 0.78 8.97 4.86
N SER A 29 1.37 7.84 4.46
CA SER A 29 2.82 7.63 4.45
C SER A 29 3.52 8.57 3.49
N LEU A 30 2.93 8.76 2.30
CA LEU A 30 3.48 9.64 1.27
C LEU A 30 3.48 11.11 1.68
N ASP A 31 2.62 11.55 2.61
CA ASP A 31 2.69 12.91 3.14
C ASP A 31 4.06 13.17 3.80
N ARG A 32 4.60 12.21 4.57
CA ARG A 32 5.96 12.30 5.16
C ARG A 32 7.07 12.16 4.14
N VAL A 33 6.87 11.30 3.13
CA VAL A 33 7.83 11.17 2.03
C VAL A 33 7.92 12.49 1.25
N LEU A 34 6.80 13.18 1.02
CA LEU A 34 6.76 14.47 0.35
C LEU A 34 7.52 15.54 1.12
N GLU A 35 7.42 15.58 2.46
CA GLU A 35 8.24 16.46 3.29
C GLU A 35 9.73 16.20 3.05
N ALA A 36 10.16 14.93 3.10
CA ALA A 36 11.55 14.56 2.88
C ALA A 36 12.02 14.87 1.44
N VAL A 37 11.20 14.60 0.43
CA VAL A 37 11.53 14.87 -0.98
C VAL A 37 11.69 16.37 -1.23
N ARG A 38 10.77 17.20 -0.74
CA ARG A 38 10.84 18.66 -0.88
C ARG A 38 12.06 19.26 -0.18
N ALA A 39 12.43 18.72 0.98
CA ALA A 39 13.61 19.17 1.70
C ALA A 39 14.92 18.72 1.02
N ARG A 40 14.98 17.49 0.50
CA ARG A 40 16.19 16.92 -0.12
C ARG A 40 16.45 17.46 -1.53
N CYS A 41 15.39 17.66 -2.29
CA CYS A 41 15.42 17.95 -3.72
C CYS A 41 14.52 19.15 -4.05
N PRO A 42 14.74 20.34 -3.45
CA PRO A 42 13.83 21.48 -3.58
C PRO A 42 13.66 21.96 -5.03
N ASP A 43 14.71 21.80 -5.86
CA ASP A 43 14.73 22.22 -7.26
C ASP A 43 14.30 21.11 -8.23
N ASP A 44 14.10 19.88 -7.76
CA ASP A 44 13.64 18.75 -8.57
C ASP A 44 12.11 18.74 -8.65
N HIS A 45 11.57 19.77 -9.31
CA HIS A 45 10.13 19.96 -9.44
C HIS A 45 9.44 18.79 -10.13
N GLU A 46 10.10 18.14 -11.10
CA GLU A 46 9.54 16.96 -11.77
C GLU A 46 9.36 15.79 -10.80
N PHE A 47 10.37 15.50 -9.97
CA PHE A 47 10.26 14.45 -8.97
C PHE A 47 9.21 14.78 -7.91
N ILE A 48 9.18 16.02 -7.40
CA ILE A 48 8.18 16.47 -6.43
C ILE A 48 6.76 16.28 -7.00
N THR A 49 6.48 16.78 -8.20
CA THR A 49 5.17 16.65 -8.85
C THR A 49 4.78 15.18 -9.07
N ALA A 50 5.74 14.33 -9.41
CA ALA A 50 5.47 12.91 -9.58
C ALA A 50 5.09 12.22 -8.27
N VAL A 51 5.74 12.57 -7.15
CA VAL A 51 5.39 12.04 -5.82
C VAL A 51 4.05 12.61 -5.33
N GLU A 52 3.74 13.88 -5.63
CA GLU A 52 2.43 14.47 -5.33
C GLU A 52 1.31 13.77 -6.08
N LYS A 53 1.53 13.46 -7.37
CA LYS A 53 0.61 12.66 -8.18
C LYS A 53 0.43 11.27 -7.58
N HIS A 54 1.52 10.58 -7.22
CA HIS A 54 1.47 9.27 -6.57
C HIS A 54 0.57 9.32 -5.33
N ARG A 55 0.80 10.28 -4.42
CA ARG A 55 -0.03 10.47 -3.22
C ARG A 55 -1.50 10.73 -3.55
N ALA A 56 -1.78 11.53 -4.59
CA ALA A 56 -3.14 11.83 -5.01
C ALA A 56 -3.86 10.59 -5.57
N ASP A 57 -3.13 9.72 -6.29
CA ASP A 57 -3.65 8.48 -6.83
C ASP A 57 -3.97 7.46 -5.72
N GLU A 58 -3.08 7.27 -4.74
CA GLU A 58 -3.34 6.43 -3.55
C GLU A 58 -4.62 6.88 -2.81
N HIS A 59 -4.78 8.19 -2.63
CA HIS A 59 -5.99 8.72 -2.00
C HIS A 59 -7.24 8.50 -2.88
N LYS A 60 -7.11 8.63 -4.20
CA LYS A 60 -8.19 8.31 -5.15
C LYS A 60 -8.58 6.84 -5.06
N HIS A 61 -7.62 5.92 -5.02
CA HIS A 61 -7.84 4.49 -4.87
C HIS A 61 -8.55 4.17 -3.55
N TYR A 62 -8.08 4.73 -2.43
CA TYR A 62 -8.75 4.66 -1.13
C TYR A 62 -10.23 5.05 -1.24
N ARG A 63 -10.53 6.21 -1.84
CA ARG A 63 -11.91 6.71 -2.00
C ARG A 63 -12.75 5.78 -2.87
N MET A 64 -12.17 5.14 -3.88
CA MET A 64 -12.86 4.16 -4.73
C MET A 64 -13.24 2.90 -3.93
N PHE A 65 -12.32 2.35 -3.13
CA PHE A 65 -12.61 1.21 -2.26
C PHE A 65 -13.63 1.58 -1.17
N ARG A 66 -13.51 2.77 -0.56
CA ARG A 66 -14.48 3.28 0.43
C ARG A 66 -15.87 3.31 -0.19
N ARG A 67 -15.99 3.88 -1.40
CA ARG A 67 -17.26 3.93 -2.13
C ARG A 67 -17.84 2.54 -2.42
N TRP A 68 -17.00 1.56 -2.74
CA TRP A 68 -17.44 0.19 -2.95
C TRP A 68 -18.06 -0.45 -1.69
N PHE A 69 -17.51 -0.18 -0.51
CA PHE A 69 -18.10 -0.59 0.76
C PHE A 69 -19.39 0.17 1.10
N GLU A 70 -19.41 1.49 0.90
CA GLU A 70 -20.61 2.33 1.11
C GLU A 70 -21.81 1.85 0.29
N LEU A 71 -21.60 1.53 -0.99
CA LEU A 71 -22.64 1.01 -1.88
C LEU A 71 -23.20 -0.35 -1.42
N ARG A 72 -22.44 -1.09 -0.61
CA ARG A 72 -22.84 -2.38 -0.02
C ARG A 72 -23.46 -2.21 1.36
N GLY A 73 -23.46 -0.99 1.92
CA GLY A 73 -24.02 -0.69 3.24
C GLY A 73 -23.28 -1.37 4.39
N VAL A 74 -22.00 -1.69 4.22
CA VAL A 74 -21.19 -2.38 5.25
C VAL A 74 -19.83 -1.71 5.40
N MET A 75 -19.34 -1.63 6.63
CA MET A 75 -17.98 -1.17 6.93
C MET A 75 -16.95 -2.25 6.61
N PRO A 76 -15.70 -1.91 6.25
CA PRO A 76 -14.62 -2.88 6.10
C PRO A 76 -14.36 -3.64 7.41
N LEU A 77 -13.80 -4.86 7.30
CA LEU A 77 -13.28 -5.59 8.45
C LEU A 77 -12.14 -4.79 9.08
N LYS A 78 -12.07 -4.79 10.40
CA LYS A 78 -10.91 -4.27 11.13
C LYS A 78 -9.74 -5.19 10.85
N VAL A 79 -8.74 -4.65 10.16
CA VAL A 79 -7.42 -5.26 9.96
C VAL A 79 -6.39 -4.42 10.69
N ASP A 80 -5.21 -4.97 10.92
CA ASP A 80 -4.12 -4.31 11.64
C ASP A 80 -2.88 -4.14 10.76
N ARG A 81 -1.82 -3.56 11.33
CA ARG A 81 -0.53 -3.35 10.64
C ARG A 81 0.07 -4.61 10.06
N ALA A 82 -0.35 -5.80 10.53
CA ALA A 82 0.13 -7.05 9.95
C ALA A 82 -0.29 -7.25 8.49
N CYS A 83 -1.24 -6.45 8.01
CA CYS A 83 -1.67 -6.41 6.61
C CYS A 83 -0.93 -5.35 5.78
N GLY A 84 -0.21 -4.41 6.41
CA GLY A 84 0.50 -3.31 5.76
C GLY A 84 1.86 -3.73 5.23
N HIS A 85 2.03 -3.75 3.91
CA HIS A 85 3.32 -4.10 3.31
C HIS A 85 4.37 -3.01 3.63
N ILE A 86 4.04 -1.74 3.35
CA ILE A 86 4.95 -0.61 3.52
C ILE A 86 5.42 -0.47 4.98
N ASP A 87 4.52 -0.65 5.95
CA ASP A 87 4.82 -0.59 7.39
C ASP A 87 5.90 -1.60 7.78
N HIS A 88 5.72 -2.86 7.39
CA HIS A 88 6.69 -3.91 7.68
C HIS A 88 8.00 -3.75 6.93
N PHE A 89 7.96 -3.21 5.71
CA PHE A 89 9.16 -2.99 4.92
C PHE A 89 10.02 -1.90 5.56
N ILE A 90 9.40 -0.77 5.91
CA ILE A 90 10.07 0.35 6.56
C ILE A 90 10.65 -0.11 7.91
N GLU A 91 9.87 -0.80 8.73
CA GLU A 91 10.35 -1.31 10.02
C GLU A 91 11.53 -2.29 9.86
N SER A 92 11.50 -3.17 8.85
CA SER A 92 12.59 -4.12 8.60
C SER A 92 13.88 -3.45 8.08
N VAL A 93 13.74 -2.37 7.32
CA VAL A 93 14.88 -1.67 6.69
C VAL A 93 15.46 -0.58 7.58
N PHE A 94 14.62 0.20 8.24
CA PHE A 94 15.01 1.36 9.06
C PHE A 94 15.01 1.05 10.56
N GLY A 95 14.34 -0.01 11.01
CA GLY A 95 14.30 -0.39 12.42
C GLY A 95 13.31 0.41 13.26
N CYS A 96 12.49 1.26 12.65
CA CYS A 96 11.44 2.03 13.29
C CYS A 96 10.16 2.05 12.43
N THR A 97 9.04 2.48 13.00
CA THR A 97 7.79 2.62 12.24
C THR A 97 7.90 3.79 11.27
N ILE A 98 6.98 3.88 10.29
CA ILE A 98 6.94 5.07 9.44
C ILE A 98 6.57 6.33 10.22
N GLU A 99 5.77 6.19 11.29
CA GLU A 99 5.48 7.24 12.28
C GLU A 99 6.73 7.71 13.04
N ASP A 100 7.76 6.88 13.12
CA ASP A 100 9.00 7.18 13.83
C ASP A 100 10.18 7.43 12.88
N LEU A 101 9.95 7.54 11.57
CA LEU A 101 11.01 7.92 10.64
C LEU A 101 11.45 9.36 10.91
N ASP A 102 12.73 9.51 11.22
CA ASP A 102 13.39 10.81 11.29
C ASP A 102 13.61 11.35 9.87
N THR A 103 12.68 12.19 9.42
CA THR A 103 12.71 12.77 8.08
C THR A 103 13.92 13.68 7.89
N GLU A 104 14.38 14.37 8.93
CA GLU A 104 15.57 15.22 8.88
C GLU A 104 16.84 14.38 8.69
N ALA A 105 16.98 13.29 9.45
CA ALA A 105 18.09 12.36 9.27
C ALA A 105 18.08 11.71 7.87
N ILE A 106 16.91 11.32 7.36
CA ILE A 106 16.77 10.76 6.01
C ILE A 106 17.16 11.78 4.93
N VAL A 107 16.75 13.05 5.09
CA VAL A 107 17.11 14.13 4.16
C VAL A 107 18.61 14.42 4.20
N THR A 108 19.23 14.34 5.37
CA THR A 108 20.64 14.71 5.54
C THR A 108 21.58 13.58 5.11
N ASP A 109 21.18 12.31 5.23
CA ASP A 109 21.94 11.14 4.78
C ASP A 109 21.52 10.68 3.36
N PRO A 110 22.36 10.89 2.32
CA PRO A 110 22.07 10.45 0.96
C PRO A 110 21.79 8.94 0.84
N ASP A 111 22.40 8.11 1.69
CA ASP A 111 22.21 6.66 1.65
C ASP A 111 20.89 6.24 2.30
N ALA A 112 20.41 7.00 3.30
CA ALA A 112 19.08 6.81 3.88
C ALA A 112 17.98 7.20 2.89
N PHE A 113 18.14 8.33 2.19
CA PHE A 113 17.19 8.75 1.14
C PHE A 113 17.17 7.75 -0.04
N GLU A 114 18.34 7.24 -0.45
CA GLU A 114 18.45 6.17 -1.45
C GLU A 114 17.68 4.91 -1.02
N LYS A 115 17.82 4.50 0.25
CA LYS A 115 17.07 3.36 0.81
C LYS A 115 15.57 3.63 0.76
N LEU A 116 15.12 4.82 1.16
CA LEU A 116 13.70 5.18 1.14
C LEU A 116 13.12 5.07 -0.27
N CYS A 117 13.78 5.68 -1.26
CA CYS A 117 13.37 5.60 -2.67
C CYS A 117 13.28 4.15 -3.17
N ARG A 118 14.25 3.29 -2.79
CA ARG A 118 14.20 1.87 -3.14
C ARG A 118 13.07 1.12 -2.46
N VAL A 119 12.82 1.37 -1.18
CA VAL A 119 11.74 0.72 -0.44
C VAL A 119 10.41 1.01 -1.13
N ILE A 120 10.11 2.27 -1.42
CA ILE A 120 8.89 2.66 -2.11
C ILE A 120 8.81 2.02 -3.50
N MET A 121 9.90 2.10 -4.28
CA MET A 121 9.95 1.46 -5.60
C MET A 121 9.65 -0.05 -5.54
N ILE A 122 10.12 -0.75 -4.50
CA ILE A 122 9.88 -2.20 -4.33
C ILE A 122 8.43 -2.47 -3.93
N THR A 123 7.89 -1.70 -2.98
CA THR A 123 6.51 -1.88 -2.50
C THR A 123 5.51 -1.66 -3.63
N GLU A 124 5.71 -0.64 -4.44
CA GLU A 124 4.85 -0.33 -5.59
C GLU A 124 4.99 -1.39 -6.70
N GLN A 125 6.20 -1.83 -7.04
CA GLN A 125 6.37 -2.93 -8.01
C GLN A 125 5.68 -4.22 -7.54
N ARG A 126 5.69 -4.49 -6.24
CA ARG A 126 4.99 -5.62 -5.64
C ARG A 126 3.46 -5.44 -5.66
N GLY A 127 2.97 -4.23 -5.42
CA GLY A 127 1.56 -3.86 -5.55
C GLY A 127 1.03 -4.15 -6.95
N MET A 128 1.72 -3.62 -7.96
CA MET A 128 1.47 -3.86 -9.38
C MET A 128 1.41 -5.37 -9.72
N ASP A 129 2.44 -6.15 -9.33
CA ASP A 129 2.46 -7.60 -9.55
C ASP A 129 1.24 -8.31 -8.92
N GLN A 130 0.79 -7.84 -7.75
CA GLN A 130 -0.36 -8.41 -7.05
C GLN A 130 -1.67 -8.06 -7.75
N VAL A 131 -1.82 -6.83 -8.24
CA VAL A 131 -3.00 -6.39 -9.00
C VAL A 131 -3.16 -7.21 -10.28
N ASP A 132 -2.07 -7.50 -10.99
CA ASP A 132 -2.06 -8.37 -12.18
C ASP A 132 -2.63 -9.77 -11.90
N VAL A 133 -2.34 -10.32 -10.71
CA VAL A 133 -2.87 -11.62 -10.28
C VAL A 133 -4.36 -11.50 -9.91
N LEU A 134 -4.74 -10.43 -9.22
CA LEU A 134 -6.13 -10.19 -8.80
C LEU A 134 -7.07 -9.99 -10.00
N LEU A 135 -6.64 -9.31 -11.06
CA LEU A 135 -7.44 -9.13 -12.28
C LEU A 135 -7.71 -10.44 -13.03
N LYS A 136 -6.89 -11.47 -12.81
CA LYS A 136 -7.09 -12.82 -13.36
C LYS A 136 -8.02 -13.68 -12.48
N ASN A 137 -8.27 -13.28 -11.23
CA ASN A 137 -9.08 -14.04 -10.28
C ASN A 137 -10.59 -14.01 -10.64
N SER A 138 -11.24 -15.18 -10.66
CA SER A 138 -12.65 -15.31 -11.03
C SER A 138 -13.62 -14.61 -10.08
N HIS A 139 -13.31 -14.53 -8.78
CA HIS A 139 -14.12 -13.82 -7.80
C HIS A 139 -14.09 -12.30 -8.04
N ILE A 140 -12.91 -11.74 -8.34
CA ILE A 140 -12.77 -10.32 -8.69
C ILE A 140 -13.50 -10.02 -9.99
N ARG A 141 -13.30 -10.86 -11.01
CA ARG A 141 -13.96 -10.68 -12.31
C ARG A 141 -15.49 -10.73 -12.24
N SER A 142 -16.04 -11.40 -11.22
CA SER A 142 -17.48 -11.47 -11.00
C SER A 142 -18.08 -10.22 -10.33
N ASP A 143 -17.26 -9.37 -9.70
CA ASP A 143 -17.67 -8.08 -9.15
C ASP A 143 -17.20 -6.95 -10.09
N LYS A 144 -18.14 -6.39 -10.88
CA LYS A 144 -17.82 -5.39 -11.90
C LYS A 144 -17.22 -4.11 -11.31
N ALA A 145 -17.68 -3.70 -10.14
CA ALA A 145 -17.20 -2.47 -9.50
C ALA A 145 -15.76 -2.68 -9.01
N LEU A 146 -15.52 -3.77 -8.27
CA LEU A 146 -14.19 -4.07 -7.75
C LEU A 146 -13.17 -4.35 -8.87
N LYS A 147 -13.56 -5.09 -9.90
CA LYS A 147 -12.74 -5.26 -11.12
C LYS A 147 -12.34 -3.90 -11.70
N LYS A 148 -13.29 -2.96 -11.79
CA LYS A 148 -13.02 -1.64 -12.36
C LYS A 148 -12.06 -0.81 -11.51
N ILE A 149 -12.14 -0.95 -10.18
CA ILE A 149 -11.18 -0.34 -9.25
C ILE A 149 -9.78 -0.87 -9.55
N PHE A 150 -9.60 -2.19 -9.61
CA PHE A 150 -8.30 -2.79 -9.89
C PHE A 150 -7.72 -2.43 -11.27
N GLU A 151 -8.55 -2.27 -12.31
CA GLU A 151 -8.09 -1.78 -13.62
C GLU A 151 -7.57 -0.33 -13.57
N VAL A 152 -8.12 0.50 -12.69
CA VAL A 152 -7.62 1.87 -12.49
C VAL A 152 -6.31 1.83 -11.73
N VAL A 153 -6.23 1.03 -10.65
CA VAL A 153 -5.00 0.83 -9.88
C VAL A 153 -3.87 0.34 -10.81
N GLU A 154 -4.09 -0.76 -11.56
CA GLU A 154 -3.13 -1.32 -12.53
C GLU A 154 -2.55 -0.27 -13.50
N LYS A 155 -3.40 0.66 -13.95
CA LYS A 155 -2.99 1.72 -14.88
C LYS A 155 -2.14 2.81 -14.21
N ASP A 156 -2.39 3.09 -12.94
CA ASP A 156 -1.72 4.16 -12.20
C ASP A 156 -0.37 3.70 -11.61
N GLU A 157 -0.27 2.43 -11.22
CA GLU A 157 0.89 1.79 -10.57
C GLU A 157 2.26 2.02 -11.25
N PRO A 158 2.40 1.97 -12.59
CA PRO A 158 3.67 2.31 -13.23
C PRO A 158 4.18 3.72 -12.87
N SER A 159 3.26 4.68 -12.72
CA SER A 159 3.62 6.06 -12.37
C SER A 159 4.00 6.24 -10.91
N HIS A 160 3.79 5.22 -10.07
CA HIS A 160 4.11 5.24 -8.65
C HIS A 160 5.57 4.85 -8.39
N TRP A 161 6.08 3.81 -9.04
CA TRP A 161 7.48 3.38 -8.81
C TRP A 161 8.51 4.04 -9.75
N GLN A 162 8.11 4.43 -10.96
CA GLN A 162 9.02 4.98 -11.97
C GLN A 162 9.78 6.24 -11.53
N PRO A 163 9.15 7.22 -10.84
CA PRO A 163 9.83 8.43 -10.41
C PRO A 163 11.02 8.14 -9.48
N TYR A 164 10.85 7.24 -8.50
CA TYR A 164 11.93 6.83 -7.60
C TYR A 164 13.04 6.10 -8.35
N ALA A 165 12.70 5.24 -9.30
CA ALA A 165 13.67 4.57 -10.16
C ALA A 165 14.45 5.57 -11.04
N ALA A 166 13.79 6.58 -11.58
CA ALA A 166 14.40 7.64 -12.38
C ALA A 166 15.35 8.49 -11.52
N TRP A 167 14.89 8.92 -10.34
CA TRP A 167 15.70 9.67 -9.38
C TRP A 167 16.97 8.90 -8.99
N LEU A 168 16.84 7.61 -8.65
CA LEU A 168 17.99 6.75 -8.33
C LEU A 168 19.01 6.71 -9.48
N ARG A 169 18.56 6.56 -10.74
CA ARG A 169 19.46 6.55 -11.90
C ARG A 169 20.15 7.89 -12.11
N ALA A 170 19.40 8.99 -12.04
CA ALA A 170 19.93 10.34 -12.23
C ALA A 170 21.03 10.68 -11.23
N HIS A 171 20.94 10.15 -10.01
CA HIS A 171 21.91 10.37 -8.94
C HIS A 171 23.01 9.30 -8.86
N GLY A 172 23.20 8.49 -9.91
CA GLY A 172 24.23 7.45 -9.99
C GLY A 172 24.00 6.29 -9.01
N ARG A 173 22.80 6.18 -8.43
CA ARG A 173 22.42 5.12 -7.50
C ARG A 173 21.80 3.94 -8.24
N ARG A 174 21.79 2.77 -7.62
CA ARG A 174 21.27 1.53 -8.24
C ARG A 174 19.74 1.48 -8.11
N PRO A 175 18.96 1.51 -9.22
CA PRO A 175 17.51 1.36 -9.22
C PRO A 175 17.12 -0.13 -9.17
N LYS A 176 17.81 -0.91 -8.34
CA LYS A 176 17.57 -2.35 -8.20
C LYS A 176 17.54 -2.71 -6.72
N PRO A 177 16.62 -3.61 -6.31
CA PRO A 177 16.57 -4.09 -4.94
C PRO A 177 17.88 -4.82 -4.57
N ARG A 178 18.40 -4.53 -3.37
CA ARG A 178 19.50 -5.28 -2.76
C ARG A 178 18.99 -6.67 -2.34
N LEU A 179 19.91 -7.64 -2.19
CA LEU A 179 19.52 -9.00 -1.78
C LEU A 179 18.73 -9.02 -0.47
N ARG A 180 19.16 -8.23 0.53
CA ARG A 180 18.44 -8.09 1.79
C ARG A 180 17.01 -7.55 1.59
N GLU A 181 16.85 -6.52 0.76
CA GLU A 181 15.53 -5.92 0.46
C GLU A 181 14.62 -6.92 -0.27
N LYS A 182 15.16 -7.73 -1.19
CA LYS A 182 14.40 -8.82 -1.83
C LYS A 182 13.95 -9.89 -0.84
N TRP A 183 14.82 -10.26 0.11
CA TRP A 183 14.47 -11.21 1.15
C TRP A 183 13.41 -10.63 2.10
N THR A 184 13.55 -9.37 2.50
CA THR A 184 12.54 -8.66 3.29
C THR A 184 11.17 -8.66 2.59
N ASP A 185 11.11 -8.21 1.33
CA ASP A 185 9.90 -8.27 0.51
C ASP A 185 9.29 -9.69 0.47
N TYR A 186 10.12 -10.69 0.18
CA TYR A 186 9.68 -12.08 0.13
C TYR A 186 9.07 -12.55 1.45
N TRP A 187 9.71 -12.26 2.59
CA TRP A 187 9.22 -12.66 3.90
C TRP A 187 7.94 -11.94 4.29
N ILE A 188 7.84 -10.63 4.02
CA ILE A 188 6.62 -9.85 4.28
C ILE A 188 5.47 -10.42 3.44
N HIS A 189 5.69 -10.61 2.15
CA HIS A 189 4.68 -11.17 1.25
C HIS A 189 4.25 -12.59 1.66
N LYS A 190 5.19 -13.47 2.02
CA LYS A 190 4.86 -14.83 2.48
C LYS A 190 4.11 -14.83 3.80
N SER A 191 4.50 -13.97 4.75
CA SER A 191 3.77 -13.81 6.02
C SER A 191 2.33 -13.34 5.79
N LEU A 192 2.16 -12.33 4.93
CA LEU A 192 0.84 -11.83 4.55
C LEU A 192 -0.02 -12.94 3.93
N MET A 193 0.52 -13.62 2.90
CA MET A 193 -0.22 -14.61 2.12
C MET A 193 -0.52 -15.91 2.87
N LEU A 194 0.40 -16.41 3.70
CA LEU A 194 0.29 -17.74 4.31
C LEU A 194 -0.21 -17.72 5.75
N ALA A 195 -0.15 -16.59 6.44
CA ALA A 195 -0.59 -16.49 7.83
C ALA A 195 -1.70 -15.45 7.99
N LYS A 196 -1.45 -14.19 7.60
CA LYS A 196 -2.34 -13.07 7.97
C LYS A 196 -3.64 -13.09 7.18
N LEU A 197 -3.57 -13.23 5.85
CA LEU A 197 -4.74 -13.38 5.00
C LEU A 197 -5.61 -14.59 5.41
N PRO A 198 -5.05 -15.80 5.60
CA PRO A 198 -5.82 -16.94 6.11
C PRO A 198 -6.43 -16.69 7.49
N ALA A 199 -5.71 -16.08 8.42
CA ALA A 199 -6.23 -15.78 9.76
C ALA A 199 -7.42 -14.83 9.71
N VAL A 200 -7.31 -13.72 8.97
CA VAL A 200 -8.43 -12.78 8.77
C VAL A 200 -9.56 -13.49 8.03
N PHE A 201 -9.28 -14.31 7.01
CA PHE A 201 -10.31 -15.02 6.27
C PHE A 201 -11.12 -16.00 7.13
N LEU A 202 -10.43 -16.81 7.95
CA LEU A 202 -11.04 -17.84 8.79
C LEU A 202 -11.73 -17.28 10.03
N ASN A 203 -11.29 -16.13 10.57
CA ASN A 203 -11.92 -15.53 11.73
C ASN A 203 -13.26 -14.85 11.39
N ARG A 204 -14.34 -15.63 11.42
CA ARG A 204 -15.71 -15.13 11.15
C ARG A 204 -16.17 -14.01 12.08
N ASN A 205 -15.57 -13.89 13.26
CA ASN A 205 -15.92 -12.90 14.28
C ASN A 205 -15.05 -11.64 14.20
N ASN A 206 -14.24 -11.48 13.14
CA ASN A 206 -13.48 -10.24 12.95
C ASN A 206 -14.45 -9.04 12.96
N PRO A 207 -14.27 -8.08 13.86
CA PRO A 207 -15.12 -6.90 13.91
C PRO A 207 -14.95 -6.10 12.62
N ARG A 208 -15.96 -5.33 12.28
CA ARG A 208 -15.86 -4.28 11.25
C ARG A 208 -15.46 -2.97 11.91
N LEU A 209 -14.86 -2.07 11.14
CA LEU A 209 -14.64 -0.71 11.59
C LEU A 209 -15.97 -0.03 11.94
N THR A 210 -15.93 0.89 12.90
CA THR A 210 -17.07 1.74 13.28
C THR A 210 -17.01 3.12 12.65
N THR A 211 -15.81 3.58 12.29
CA THR A 211 -15.50 4.86 11.67
C THR A 211 -14.55 4.65 10.49
N TRP A 212 -14.55 5.57 9.53
CA TRP A 212 -13.59 5.49 8.43
C TRP A 212 -12.20 5.95 8.89
N PRO A 213 -11.11 5.35 8.38
CA PRO A 213 -9.75 5.75 8.76
C PRO A 213 -9.40 7.21 8.44
N ASP A 214 -9.98 7.78 7.39
CA ASP A 214 -9.79 9.19 7.01
C ASP A 214 -10.58 10.17 7.91
N GLU A 215 -11.55 9.67 8.67
CA GLU A 215 -12.35 10.45 9.63
C GLU A 215 -11.81 10.35 11.05
N ASP A 216 -11.27 9.18 11.39
CA ASP A 216 -10.66 8.91 12.69
C ASP A 216 -9.38 8.06 12.50
N PRO A 217 -8.19 8.66 12.66
CA PRO A 217 -6.93 7.92 12.60
C PRO A 217 -6.87 6.78 13.62
N ALA A 218 -7.65 6.86 14.71
CA ALA A 218 -7.75 5.82 15.71
C ALA A 218 -8.63 4.62 15.28
N ALA A 219 -9.26 4.65 14.11
CA ALA A 219 -10.08 3.55 13.59
C ALA A 219 -9.32 2.22 13.55
N TYR A 220 -8.01 2.26 13.31
CA TYR A 220 -7.14 1.08 13.34
C TYR A 220 -6.44 0.83 14.69
N THR A 221 -6.52 1.76 15.63
CA THR A 221 -6.02 1.58 17.00
C THR A 221 -7.15 1.10 17.92
N ALA A 222 -7.22 -0.20 18.16
CA ALA A 222 -7.80 -0.76 19.39
C ALA A 222 -7.29 -2.19 19.58
#